data_AF-A0A097QYR8-F1
#
_entry.id   AF-A0A097QYR8-F1
#
_cell.length_a   1.000
_cell.length_b   1.000
_cell.length_c   1.000
_cell.angle_alpha   90.00
_cell.angle_beta   90.00
_cell.angle_gamma   90.00
#
_symmetry.space_group_name_H-M   'P 1'
#
loop_
_entity.id
_entity.type
_entity.pdbx_description
1 polymer ?
#
loop_
_entity_poly.entity_id
_entity_poly.type
_entity_poly.pdbx_seq_one_letter_code
_entity_poly.pdbx_strand_id
1 'polypeptide(L)'
;MKLSMTVEADAVTMQALNMGRIAVDIDGIELADLIDVVCDNGYSLRVADEPGRLVVEDPLPSAARLNGIQCSTAHISEADNNLLFTLSHQHEDFGESEWMTYTGSGYLLRLDAWSFPVLRLKHLGLSKACRRLVVTLMRHYSVGIVHLDAFGEVLPGFDIFDW
;
A
#
# COMPACT_ATOMS: atom_id res chain seq x y z
N MET A 1 -2.56 16.68 -33.91
CA MET A 1 -3.91 17.27 -33.86
C MET A 1 -3.95 18.22 -32.68
N LYS A 2 -4.32 19.49 -32.87
CA LYS A 2 -4.34 20.53 -31.83
C LYS A 2 -5.80 20.76 -31.42
N LEU A 3 -6.13 20.49 -30.16
CA LEU A 3 -7.42 20.83 -29.56
C LEU A 3 -7.20 21.95 -28.55
N SER A 4 -8.03 22.99 -28.61
CA SER A 4 -8.07 24.09 -27.65
C SER A 4 -9.49 24.22 -27.10
N MET A 5 -9.61 24.40 -25.79
CA MET A 5 -10.88 24.64 -25.09
C MET A 5 -10.73 25.87 -24.19
N THR A 6 -11.75 26.71 -24.19
CA THR A 6 -11.85 27.91 -23.35
C THR A 6 -13.16 27.83 -22.57
N VAL A 7 -13.10 27.93 -21.25
CA VAL A 7 -14.27 27.93 -20.36
C VAL A 7 -14.25 29.26 -19.60
N GLU A 8 -15.33 30.05 -19.66
CA GLU A 8 -15.50 31.29 -18.88
C GLU A 8 -16.53 31.05 -17.76
N ALA A 9 -16.41 31.57 -16.53
CA ALA A 9 -15.60 32.68 -16.01
C ALA A 9 -14.28 32.27 -15.31
N ASP A 10 -13.31 33.20 -15.28
CA ASP A 10 -11.87 33.07 -14.91
C ASP A 10 -11.08 32.11 -15.81
N ALA A 11 -10.62 32.67 -16.94
CA ALA A 11 -10.23 31.96 -18.15
C ALA A 11 -9.12 30.92 -17.93
N VAL A 12 -9.52 29.64 -17.94
CA VAL A 12 -8.59 28.52 -18.13
C VAL A 12 -8.50 28.25 -19.63
N THR A 13 -7.31 28.47 -20.21
CA THR A 13 -7.02 28.03 -21.57
C THR A 13 -6.13 26.80 -21.55
N MET A 14 -6.56 25.73 -22.22
CA MET A 14 -5.82 24.48 -22.28
C MET A 14 -5.47 24.11 -23.72
N GLN A 15 -4.21 23.73 -23.92
CA GLN A 15 -3.66 23.26 -25.17
C GLN A 15 -3.04 21.88 -24.99
N ALA A 16 -3.62 20.87 -25.64
CA ALA A 16 -2.99 19.56 -25.73
C ALA A 16 -1.72 19.64 -26.61
N LEU A 17 -0.61 19.13 -26.08
CA LEU A 17 0.68 19.00 -26.73
C LEU A 17 0.95 17.52 -27.06
N ASN A 18 1.85 17.24 -28.00
CA ASN A 18 2.25 15.87 -28.34
C ASN A 18 2.84 15.13 -27.12
N MET A 19 2.73 13.80 -27.10
CA MET A 19 3.23 12.90 -26.03
C MET A 19 2.46 12.98 -24.70
N GLY A 20 1.13 13.18 -24.74
CA GLY A 20 0.30 13.19 -23.54
C GLY A 20 0.50 14.41 -22.65
N ARG A 21 0.98 15.52 -23.22
CA ARG A 21 1.26 16.77 -22.50
C ARG A 21 0.11 17.76 -22.68
N ILE A 22 -0.11 18.62 -21.71
CA ILE A 22 -1.11 19.70 -21.77
C ILE A 22 -0.44 20.97 -21.25
N ALA A 23 -0.51 22.06 -22.01
CA ALA A 23 -0.22 23.40 -21.51
C ALA A 23 -1.54 24.00 -21.02
N VAL A 24 -1.53 24.56 -19.81
CA VAL A 24 -2.68 25.23 -19.22
C VAL A 24 -2.24 26.62 -18.80
N ASP A 25 -2.95 27.62 -19.25
CA ASP A 25 -2.83 29.00 -18.82
C ASP A 25 -4.10 29.33 -18.01
N ILE A 26 -3.90 29.82 -16.80
CA ILE A 26 -4.97 30.02 -15.82
C ILE A 26 -4.90 31.45 -15.32
N ASP A 27 -5.86 32.27 -15.75
CA ASP A 27 -6.04 33.60 -15.19
C ASP A 27 -6.64 33.52 -13.78
N GLY A 28 -6.12 34.33 -12.85
CA GLY A 28 -6.69 34.50 -11.51
C GLY A 28 -6.25 33.49 -10.43
N ILE A 29 -5.31 32.58 -10.72
CA ILE A 29 -4.68 31.73 -9.69
C ILE A 29 -3.33 32.33 -9.28
N GLU A 30 -3.21 32.69 -8.00
CA GLU A 30 -1.92 33.03 -7.42
C GLU A 30 -1.04 31.80 -7.28
N LEU A 31 0.27 31.96 -7.49
CA LEU A 31 1.22 30.84 -7.41
C LEU A 31 1.19 30.12 -6.05
N ALA A 32 0.92 30.87 -4.98
CA ALA A 32 0.78 30.31 -3.63
C ALA A 32 -0.42 29.35 -3.51
N ASP A 33 -1.59 29.75 -4.03
CA ASP A 33 -2.79 28.93 -4.01
C ASP A 33 -2.62 27.63 -4.81
N LEU A 34 -1.89 27.70 -5.93
CA LEU A 34 -1.54 26.52 -6.72
C LEU A 34 -0.60 25.57 -5.95
N ILE A 35 0.41 26.11 -5.25
CA ILE A 35 1.35 25.31 -4.45
C ILE A 35 0.60 24.59 -3.33
N ASP A 36 -0.30 25.28 -2.63
CA ASP A 36 -1.06 24.71 -1.52
C ASP A 36 -1.94 23.54 -2.00
N VAL A 37 -2.70 23.70 -3.08
CA VAL A 37 -3.53 22.63 -3.66
C VAL A 37 -2.68 21.44 -4.12
N VAL A 38 -1.53 21.69 -4.75
CA VAL A 38 -0.62 20.62 -5.20
C VAL A 38 -0.05 19.85 -4.01
N CYS A 39 0.36 20.54 -2.94
CA CYS A 39 0.85 19.95 -1.71
C CYS A 39 -0.23 19.16 -0.96
N ASP A 40 -1.45 19.70 -0.86
CA ASP A 40 -2.60 19.04 -0.22
C ASP A 40 -2.98 17.72 -0.92
N ASN A 41 -2.67 17.60 -2.21
CA ASN A 41 -2.87 16.37 -2.98
C ASN A 41 -1.64 15.44 -2.98
N GLY A 42 -0.63 15.73 -2.16
CA GLY A 42 0.58 14.90 -2.01
C GLY A 42 1.55 14.98 -3.19
N TYR A 43 1.46 16.04 -4.00
CA TYR A 43 2.38 16.31 -5.09
C TYR A 43 3.32 17.48 -4.76
N SER A 44 4.37 17.63 -5.56
CA SER A 44 5.32 18.75 -5.45
C SER A 44 5.39 19.51 -6.77
N LEU A 45 5.47 20.84 -6.70
CA LEU A 45 5.66 21.71 -7.85
C LEU A 45 7.17 21.95 -8.05
N ARG A 46 7.69 21.74 -9.26
CA ARG A 46 9.08 22.07 -9.60
C ARG A 46 9.16 22.88 -10.89
N VAL A 47 10.04 23.87 -10.92
CA VAL A 47 10.46 24.53 -12.15
C VAL A 47 11.54 23.66 -12.79
N ALA A 48 11.38 23.30 -14.06
CA ALA A 48 12.33 22.46 -14.78
C ALA A 48 12.48 22.90 -16.23
N ASP A 49 13.72 22.94 -16.71
CA ASP A 49 14.05 23.29 -18.10
C ASP A 49 13.71 22.15 -19.08
N GLU A 50 13.73 20.90 -18.60
CA GLU A 50 13.32 19.72 -19.35
C GLU A 50 12.26 18.91 -18.59
N PRO A 51 11.29 18.26 -19.30
CA PRO A 51 10.32 17.39 -18.66
C PRO A 51 11.01 16.18 -18.02
N GLY A 52 11.17 16.19 -16.70
CA GLY A 52 11.68 15.04 -15.95
C GLY A 52 10.56 14.06 -15.54
N ARG A 53 10.96 12.87 -15.07
CA ARG A 53 10.05 11.92 -14.42
C ARG A 53 9.34 12.60 -13.25
N LEU A 54 8.04 12.34 -13.09
CA LEU A 54 7.26 12.79 -11.93
C LEU A 54 7.88 12.14 -10.69
N VAL A 55 8.53 12.95 -9.85
CA VAL A 55 9.11 12.53 -8.58
C VAL A 55 8.24 13.18 -7.52
N VAL A 56 7.46 12.39 -6.80
CA VAL A 56 6.92 12.84 -5.53
C VAL A 56 8.13 12.94 -4.62
N GLU A 57 8.56 14.17 -4.29
CA GLU A 57 9.53 14.38 -3.23
C GLU A 57 8.86 14.01 -1.92
N ASP A 58 8.90 12.72 -1.60
CA ASP A 58 8.51 12.26 -0.30
C ASP A 58 9.73 12.46 0.62
N PRO A 59 9.63 13.35 1.63
CA PRO A 59 10.75 13.76 2.48
C PRO A 59 11.28 12.59 3.33
N LEU A 60 10.54 11.49 3.43
CA LEU A 60 10.97 10.31 4.16
C LEU A 60 11.88 9.44 3.28
N PRO A 61 13.01 8.93 3.81
CA PRO A 61 13.79 7.92 3.12
C PRO A 61 12.92 6.73 2.74
N SER A 62 13.16 6.11 1.57
CA SER A 62 12.43 4.91 1.16
C SER A 62 12.51 3.78 2.20
N ALA A 63 13.63 3.69 2.92
CA ALA A 63 13.84 2.74 4.01
C ALA A 63 13.00 3.02 5.28
N ALA A 64 12.43 4.22 5.41
CA ALA A 64 11.53 4.56 6.51
C ALA A 64 10.08 4.14 6.24
N ARG A 65 9.73 3.76 4.99
CA ARG A 65 8.39 3.29 4.64
C ARG A 65 8.26 1.79 4.86
N LEU A 66 7.17 1.41 5.53
CA LEU A 66 6.78 0.02 5.69
C LEU A 66 5.52 -0.23 4.88
N ASN A 67 5.64 -1.02 3.81
CA ASN A 67 4.49 -1.33 2.95
C ASN A 67 3.63 -2.41 3.62
N GLY A 68 2.34 -2.13 3.77
CA GLY A 68 1.35 -3.06 4.31
C GLY A 68 0.26 -3.41 3.29
N ILE A 69 -0.26 -4.63 3.35
CA ILE A 69 -1.51 -5.01 2.68
C ILE A 69 -2.47 -5.58 3.72
N GLN A 70 -3.71 -5.07 3.73
CA GLN A 70 -4.82 -5.65 4.47
C GLN A 70 -5.65 -6.56 3.56
N CYS A 71 -6.04 -7.73 4.05
CA CYS A 71 -6.90 -8.68 3.35
C CYS A 71 -7.75 -9.50 4.31
N SER A 72 -8.80 -10.15 3.81
CA SER A 72 -9.75 -10.89 4.62
C SER A 72 -9.10 -12.06 5.39
N THR A 73 -9.53 -12.30 6.64
CA THR A 73 -9.26 -13.57 7.33
C THR A 73 -9.87 -14.78 6.62
N ALA A 74 -10.79 -14.58 5.68
CA ALA A 74 -11.31 -15.67 4.84
C ALA A 74 -10.21 -16.37 4.01
N HIS A 75 -9.02 -15.78 3.85
CA HIS A 75 -7.88 -16.40 3.16
C HIS A 75 -7.04 -17.36 4.01
N ILE A 76 -7.36 -17.51 5.29
CA ILE A 76 -6.74 -18.51 6.17
C ILE A 76 -7.79 -19.53 6.59
N SER A 77 -7.35 -20.77 6.83
CA SER A 77 -8.25 -21.82 7.31
C SER A 77 -8.58 -21.63 8.80
N GLU A 78 -9.65 -22.25 9.30
CA GLU A 78 -9.98 -22.25 10.73
C GLU A 78 -8.80 -22.75 11.59
N ALA A 79 -8.09 -23.79 11.13
CA ALA A 79 -6.90 -24.31 11.80
C ALA A 79 -5.76 -23.29 11.84
N ASP A 80 -5.52 -22.56 10.74
CA ASP A 80 -4.54 -21.48 10.71
C ASP A 80 -4.95 -20.33 11.64
N ASN A 81 -6.24 -19.97 11.68
CA ASN A 81 -6.77 -18.95 12.57
C ASN A 81 -6.55 -19.32 14.05
N ASN A 82 -6.91 -20.54 14.45
CA ASN A 82 -6.71 -21.02 15.82
C ASN A 82 -5.22 -21.05 16.22
N LEU A 83 -4.35 -21.40 15.27
CA LEU A 83 -2.91 -21.38 15.47
C LEU A 83 -2.40 -19.94 15.64
N LEU A 84 -2.76 -19.02 14.74
CA LEU A 84 -2.39 -17.60 14.85
C LEU A 84 -2.89 -16.98 16.15
N PHE A 85 -4.12 -17.30 16.57
CA PHE A 85 -4.66 -16.88 17.86
C PHE A 85 -3.79 -17.36 19.02
N THR A 86 -3.39 -18.63 19.01
CA THR A 86 -2.55 -19.18 20.06
C THR A 86 -1.18 -18.51 20.08
N LEU A 87 -0.54 -18.36 18.92
CA LEU A 87 0.79 -17.76 18.78
C LEU A 87 0.80 -16.28 19.19
N SER A 88 -0.24 -15.52 18.84
CA SER A 88 -0.32 -14.10 19.17
C SER A 88 -0.57 -13.83 20.65
N HIS A 89 -0.97 -14.83 21.43
CA HIS A 89 -1.25 -14.73 22.87
C HIS A 89 -0.17 -15.39 23.74
N GLN A 90 0.97 -15.78 23.16
CA GLN A 90 2.11 -16.26 23.93
C GLN A 90 2.79 -15.09 24.66
N HIS A 91 3.05 -15.28 25.95
CA HIS A 91 3.77 -14.33 26.80
C HIS A 91 5.18 -14.85 27.11
N GLU A 92 5.97 -15.04 26.05
CA GLU A 92 7.37 -15.43 26.12
C GLU A 92 8.23 -14.30 25.53
N ASP A 93 9.36 -14.00 26.17
CA ASP A 93 10.34 -13.04 25.64
C ASP A 93 10.87 -13.57 24.29
N PHE A 94 10.91 -12.71 23.26
CA PHE A 94 11.31 -13.10 21.90
C PHE A 94 10.40 -14.15 21.24
N GLY A 95 9.15 -14.22 21.69
CA GLY A 95 8.14 -15.15 21.21
C GLY A 95 7.51 -14.76 19.87
N GLU A 96 6.64 -15.62 19.35
CA GLU A 96 5.94 -15.36 18.08
C GLU A 96 4.98 -14.16 18.16
N SER A 97 4.52 -13.81 19.36
CA SER A 97 3.64 -12.66 19.61
C SER A 97 4.30 -11.30 19.34
N GLU A 98 5.64 -11.22 19.27
CA GLU A 98 6.36 -9.98 18.97
C GLU A 98 6.23 -9.55 17.49
N TRP A 99 5.90 -10.49 16.61
CA TRP A 99 5.73 -10.22 15.17
C TRP A 99 4.40 -10.71 14.61
N MET A 100 3.62 -11.46 15.41
CA MET A 100 2.23 -11.81 15.15
C MET A 100 1.33 -11.19 16.22
N THR A 101 0.60 -10.14 15.87
CA THR A 101 -0.22 -9.41 16.84
C THR A 101 -1.71 -9.59 16.52
N TYR A 102 -2.50 -10.00 17.51
CA TYR A 102 -3.96 -10.03 17.38
C TYR A 102 -4.51 -8.60 17.40
N THR A 103 -5.33 -8.25 16.41
CA THR A 103 -5.88 -6.90 16.24
C THR A 103 -7.32 -6.76 16.76
N GLY A 104 -7.91 -7.82 17.32
CA GLY A 104 -9.31 -7.85 17.74
C GLY A 104 -10.27 -8.41 16.68
N SER A 105 -9.93 -8.24 15.39
CA SER A 105 -10.66 -8.73 14.22
C SER A 105 -9.82 -9.68 13.35
N GLY A 106 -8.58 -9.97 13.74
CA GLY A 106 -7.65 -10.78 12.97
C GLY A 106 -6.22 -10.59 13.44
N TYR A 107 -5.25 -10.56 12.53
CA TYR A 107 -3.82 -10.62 12.85
C TYR A 107 -2.98 -9.69 11.98
N LEU A 108 -2.03 -9.00 12.61
CA LEU A 108 -0.96 -8.28 11.94
C LEU A 108 0.31 -9.12 11.97
N LEU A 109 0.86 -9.43 10.79
CA LEU A 109 2.10 -10.17 10.61
C LEU A 109 3.21 -9.21 10.15
N ARG A 110 4.20 -8.99 11.00
CA ARG A 110 5.42 -8.23 10.68
C ARG A 110 6.45 -9.13 10.03
N LEU A 111 6.46 -9.15 8.70
CA LEU A 111 7.29 -10.04 7.89
C LEU A 111 8.75 -9.60 7.86
N ASP A 112 9.02 -8.34 8.17
CA ASP A 112 10.36 -7.75 8.31
C ASP A 112 11.09 -8.14 9.60
N ALA A 113 10.37 -8.69 10.60
CA ALA A 113 10.94 -9.13 11.86
C ALA A 113 11.89 -10.34 11.73
N TRP A 114 11.79 -11.09 10.62
CA TRP A 114 12.61 -12.28 10.36
C TRP A 114 13.20 -12.25 8.96
N SER A 115 14.41 -12.82 8.77
CA SER A 115 15.01 -12.95 7.43
C SER A 115 14.26 -13.95 6.53
N PHE A 116 13.56 -14.93 7.11
CA PHE A 116 12.83 -15.97 6.38
C PHE A 116 11.43 -16.20 6.98
N PRO A 117 10.53 -15.21 6.93
CA PRO A 117 9.26 -15.24 7.63
C PRO A 117 8.36 -16.39 7.14
N VAL A 118 8.31 -16.63 5.82
CA VAL A 118 7.51 -17.74 5.24
C VAL A 118 8.04 -19.12 5.66
N LEU A 119 9.36 -19.25 5.85
CA LEU A 119 9.95 -20.48 6.38
C LEU A 119 9.60 -20.65 7.86
N ARG A 120 9.60 -19.56 8.65
CA ARG A 120 9.14 -19.60 10.05
C ARG A 120 7.68 -20.02 10.13
N LEU A 121 6.79 -19.41 9.33
CA LEU A 121 5.38 -19.81 9.22
C LEU A 121 5.22 -21.31 8.90
N LYS A 122 6.09 -21.87 8.05
CA LYS A 122 6.07 -23.31 7.73
C LYS A 122 6.43 -24.16 8.96
N HIS A 123 7.44 -23.76 9.73
CA HIS A 123 7.84 -24.48 10.94
C HIS A 123 6.79 -24.41 12.05
N LEU A 124 6.06 -23.28 12.13
CA LEU A 124 4.96 -23.11 13.08
C LEU A 124 3.73 -23.94 12.73
N GLY A 125 3.62 -24.41 11.49
CA GLY A 125 2.55 -25.29 11.06
C GLY A 125 1.48 -24.63 10.18
N LEU A 126 1.68 -23.37 9.76
CA LEU A 126 0.73 -22.69 8.88
C LEU A 126 0.58 -23.43 7.55
N SER A 127 -0.65 -23.48 7.07
CA SER A 127 -1.05 -24.20 5.87
C SER A 127 -0.29 -23.71 4.63
N LYS A 128 -0.29 -24.55 3.60
CA LYS A 128 0.27 -24.17 2.30
C LYS A 128 -0.47 -22.97 1.70
N ALA A 129 -1.78 -22.86 1.92
CA ALA A 129 -2.60 -21.76 1.41
C ALA A 129 -2.20 -20.43 2.06
N CYS A 130 -2.17 -20.38 3.41
CA CYS A 130 -1.71 -19.19 4.16
C CYS A 130 -0.29 -18.77 3.74
N ARG A 131 0.65 -19.72 3.65
CA ARG A 131 2.02 -19.42 3.22
C ARG A 131 2.11 -18.95 1.76
N ARG A 132 1.26 -19.46 0.87
CA ARG A 132 1.17 -19.00 -0.53
C ARG A 132 0.63 -17.57 -0.61
N LEU A 133 -0.38 -17.22 0.19
CA LEU A 133 -0.85 -15.85 0.33
C LEU A 133 0.30 -14.92 0.71
N VAL A 134 0.93 -15.17 1.87
CA VAL A 134 2.00 -14.33 2.40
C VAL A 134 3.17 -14.18 1.43
N VAL A 135 3.70 -15.27 0.86
CA VAL A 135 4.84 -15.20 -0.06
C VAL A 135 4.51 -14.45 -1.35
N THR A 136 3.27 -14.54 -1.82
CA THR A 136 2.84 -13.83 -3.04
C THR A 136 2.75 -12.34 -2.75
N LEU A 137 2.13 -11.94 -1.64
CA LEU A 137 2.04 -10.53 -1.24
C LEU A 137 3.43 -9.91 -1.03
N MET A 138 4.33 -10.61 -0.35
CA MET A 138 5.72 -10.17 -0.15
C MET A 138 6.46 -9.95 -1.48
N ARG A 139 6.38 -10.92 -2.40
CA ARG A 139 7.19 -10.89 -3.63
C ARG A 139 6.66 -9.95 -4.69
N HIS A 140 5.34 -9.83 -4.81
CA HIS A 140 4.72 -9.03 -5.87
C HIS A 140 4.53 -7.57 -5.48
N TYR A 141 4.37 -7.28 -4.18
CA TYR A 141 4.06 -5.94 -3.69
C TYR A 141 5.09 -5.39 -2.70
N SER A 142 6.20 -6.09 -2.49
CA SER A 142 7.29 -5.67 -1.58
C SER A 142 6.77 -5.31 -0.17
N VAL A 143 5.88 -6.17 0.34
CA VAL A 143 5.15 -5.97 1.60
C VAL A 143 5.99 -6.40 2.80
N GLY A 144 6.08 -5.53 3.80
CA GLY A 144 6.66 -5.81 5.11
C GLY A 144 5.63 -6.15 6.19
N ILE A 145 4.35 -5.78 5.99
CA ILE A 145 3.25 -6.11 6.89
C ILE A 145 2.08 -6.73 6.14
N VAL A 146 1.58 -7.88 6.60
CA VAL A 146 0.27 -8.40 6.17
C VAL A 146 -0.71 -8.29 7.32
N HIS A 147 -1.83 -7.63 7.10
CA HIS A 147 -2.94 -7.56 8.04
C HIS A 147 -4.08 -8.45 7.53
N LEU A 148 -4.32 -9.55 8.24
CA LEU A 148 -5.47 -10.43 8.04
C LEU A 148 -6.59 -9.90 8.91
N ASP A 149 -7.69 -9.42 8.34
CA ASP A 149 -8.78 -8.78 9.07
C ASP A 149 -10.14 -9.35 8.68
N ALA A 150 -11.03 -9.59 9.63
CA ALA A 150 -12.38 -10.09 9.35
C ALA A 150 -13.19 -9.14 8.44
N PHE A 151 -12.87 -7.85 8.45
CA PHE A 151 -13.47 -6.83 7.59
C PHE A 151 -12.59 -6.49 6.37
N GLY A 152 -11.50 -7.22 6.16
CA GLY A 152 -10.62 -7.05 5.01
C GLY A 152 -11.24 -7.55 3.72
N GLU A 153 -10.78 -6.99 2.60
CA GLU A 153 -11.21 -7.39 1.25
C GLU A 153 -10.68 -8.79 0.88
N VAL A 154 -11.50 -9.53 0.14
CA VAL A 154 -11.11 -10.82 -0.44
C VAL A 154 -10.28 -10.56 -1.69
N LEU A 155 -9.01 -10.92 -1.63
CA LEU A 155 -8.07 -10.79 -2.73
C LEU A 155 -8.32 -11.86 -3.81
N PRO A 156 -8.30 -11.49 -5.10
CA PRO A 156 -8.50 -12.43 -6.18
C PRO A 156 -7.31 -13.39 -6.31
N GLY A 157 -7.59 -14.64 -6.69
CA GLY A 157 -6.56 -15.64 -7.00
C GLY A 157 -5.96 -16.36 -5.78
N PHE A 158 -6.51 -16.14 -4.60
CA PHE A 158 -6.17 -16.89 -3.38
C PHE A 158 -7.31 -17.80 -2.95
N ASP A 159 -6.95 -18.86 -2.22
CA ASP A 159 -7.93 -19.76 -1.61
C ASP A 159 -8.77 -18.99 -0.57
N ILE A 160 -10.03 -19.39 -0.42
CA ILE A 160 -10.97 -18.84 0.57
C ILE A 160 -11.52 -20.01 1.36
N PHE A 161 -11.71 -19.81 2.66
CA PHE A 161 -12.24 -20.79 3.59
C PHE A 161 -13.50 -20.22 4.24
N ASP A 162 -14.47 -21.11 4.49
CA ASP A 162 -15.73 -20.79 5.16
C ASP A 162 -15.66 -21.36 6.58
N TRP A 163 -15.60 -20.48 7.59
CA TRP A 163 -15.56 -20.80 9.01
C TRP A 163 -15.94 -19.58 9.86
#